data_AF-A0A529K4X9-F1
#
_entry.id   AF-A0A529K4X9-F1
#
_cell.length_a   1.000
_cell.length_b   1.000
_cell.length_c   1.000
_cell.angle_alpha   90.00
_cell.angle_beta   90.00
_cell.angle_gamma   90.00
#
_symmetry.space_group_name_H-M   'P 1'
#
loop_
_entity.id
_entity.type
_entity.pdbx_description
1 polymer ?
#
loop_
_entity_poly.entity_id
_entity_poly.type
_entity_poly.pdbx_seq_one_letter_code
_entity_poly.pdbx_strand_id
1 'polypeptide(L)'
;MTALPRRAPLARRDFLALGAAATAAALLPGRAFAAIATGVKLHGLSAFGDLKYSPGFTHFDYVNPDAPKGGQMNFAPPNSTFNQSFLTFNTLNSLVLRGESPPRTELCFDSLMASALDEPDAVYGRLAESVTLSPDRNGFRFSLRPQARFHDGSPLTAEDVAFALKLYKDKGHPNLSQV
;
A
#
# COMPACT_ATOMS: atom_id res chain seq x y z
N MET A 1 -13.90 57.07 13.09
CA MET A 1 -13.22 56.23 14.08
C MET A 1 -14.27 55.58 14.96
N THR A 2 -14.66 54.34 14.65
CA THR A 2 -15.73 53.61 15.35
C THR A 2 -15.08 52.68 16.37
N ALA A 3 -15.39 52.87 17.66
CA ALA A 3 -14.80 52.08 18.75
C ALA A 3 -15.33 50.64 18.72
N LEU A 4 -14.43 49.64 18.77
CA LEU A 4 -14.82 48.23 18.88
C LEU A 4 -15.44 47.94 20.27
N PRO A 5 -16.46 47.07 20.35
CA PRO A 5 -17.08 46.72 21.61
C PRO A 5 -16.11 45.92 22.51
N ARG A 6 -16.06 46.28 23.80
CA ARG A 6 -15.32 45.55 24.84
C ARG A 6 -15.90 44.14 24.99
N ARG A 7 -15.06 43.11 24.80
CA ARG A 7 -15.43 41.71 25.09
C ARG A 7 -15.73 41.56 26.58
N ALA A 8 -16.91 41.01 26.92
CA ALA A 8 -17.28 40.72 28.30
C ALA A 8 -16.33 39.68 28.90
N PRO A 9 -15.93 39.79 30.18
CA PRO A 9 -15.08 38.80 30.83
C PRO A 9 -15.84 37.48 30.99
N LEU A 10 -15.18 36.37 30.65
CA LEU A 10 -15.74 35.03 30.83
C LEU A 10 -16.10 34.81 32.30
N ALA A 11 -17.32 34.34 32.57
CA ALA A 11 -17.74 34.05 33.93
C ALA A 11 -16.93 32.85 34.47
N ARG A 12 -16.66 32.84 35.78
CA ARG A 12 -15.86 31.78 36.46
C ARG A 12 -16.42 30.37 36.22
N ARG A 13 -17.74 30.26 36.11
CA ARG A 13 -18.47 29.03 35.71
C ARG A 13 -18.04 28.54 34.33
N ASP A 14 -18.00 29.45 33.36
CA ASP A 14 -17.74 29.11 31.97
C ASP A 14 -16.26 28.78 31.78
N PHE A 15 -15.37 29.46 32.52
CA PHE A 15 -13.95 29.12 32.60
C PHE A 15 -13.71 27.72 33.19
N LEU A 16 -14.40 27.38 34.29
CA LEU A 16 -14.31 26.05 34.91
C LEU A 16 -14.90 24.95 34.02
N ALA A 17 -16.02 25.22 33.35
CA ALA A 17 -16.62 24.29 32.40
C ALA A 17 -15.71 24.03 31.19
N LEU A 18 -15.11 25.09 30.63
CA LEU A 18 -14.13 24.97 29.53
C LEU A 18 -12.85 24.24 29.97
N GLY A 19 -12.35 24.52 31.19
CA GLY A 19 -11.20 23.83 31.75
C GLY A 19 -11.45 22.33 31.97
N ALA A 20 -12.63 21.97 32.51
CA ALA A 20 -13.03 20.57 32.69
C ALA A 20 -13.26 19.84 31.36
N ALA A 21 -13.80 20.51 30.35
CA ALA A 21 -13.96 19.95 29.01
C ALA A 21 -12.61 19.70 28.33
N ALA A 22 -11.63 20.59 28.51
CA ALA A 22 -10.29 20.42 27.95
C ALA A 22 -9.52 19.25 28.58
N THR A 23 -9.62 19.06 29.90
CA THR A 23 -9.03 17.90 30.58
C THR A 23 -9.75 16.60 30.24
N ALA A 24 -11.07 16.61 30.11
CA ALA A 24 -11.82 15.44 29.66
C ALA A 24 -11.46 15.04 28.22
N ALA A 25 -11.26 16.01 27.32
CA ALA A 25 -10.84 15.75 25.95
C ALA A 25 -9.43 15.15 25.84
N ALA A 26 -8.50 15.54 26.72
CA ALA A 26 -7.16 14.95 26.80
C ALA A 26 -7.16 13.51 27.35
N LEU A 27 -8.22 13.10 28.04
CA LEU A 27 -8.42 11.74 28.54
C LEU A 27 -9.23 10.86 27.58
N LEU A 28 -9.77 11.42 26.50
CA LEU A 28 -10.35 10.60 25.43
C LEU A 28 -9.21 9.81 24.78
N PRO A 29 -9.39 8.50 24.53
CA PRO A 29 -8.42 7.73 23.78
C PRO A 29 -8.18 8.47 22.46
N GLY A 30 -6.93 8.86 22.20
CA GLY A 30 -6.55 9.46 20.93
C GLY A 30 -7.09 8.58 19.81
N ARG A 31 -7.64 9.19 18.75
CA ARG A 31 -8.09 8.45 17.57
C ARG A 31 -6.92 7.60 17.11
N ALA A 32 -6.97 6.31 17.45
CA ALA A 32 -6.02 5.34 17.00
C ALA A 32 -6.06 5.37 15.48
N PHE A 33 -4.90 5.16 14.85
CA PHE A 33 -4.84 4.66 13.48
C PHE A 33 -5.97 3.66 13.27
N ALA A 34 -6.65 3.77 12.13
CA ALA A 34 -7.91 3.10 11.94
C ALA A 34 -7.82 1.61 12.31
N ALA A 35 -8.85 1.15 13.03
CA ALA A 35 -8.85 -0.18 13.64
C ALA A 35 -9.14 -1.26 12.58
N ILE A 36 -8.17 -1.53 11.69
CA ILE A 36 -8.23 -2.64 10.75
C ILE A 36 -8.54 -3.92 11.52
N ALA A 37 -9.56 -4.68 11.09
CA ALA A 37 -9.98 -5.89 11.79
C ALA A 37 -8.86 -6.94 11.80
N THR A 38 -8.63 -7.57 12.95
CA THR A 38 -7.65 -8.65 13.12
C THR A 38 -8.36 -10.01 13.10
N GLY A 39 -7.63 -11.09 12.77
CA GLY A 39 -8.16 -12.46 12.77
C GLY A 39 -9.16 -12.81 11.66
N VAL A 40 -9.48 -11.86 10.78
CA VAL A 40 -10.39 -12.05 9.64
C VAL A 40 -9.66 -11.90 8.30
N LYS A 41 -10.21 -12.48 7.23
CA LYS A 41 -9.69 -12.30 5.88
C LYS A 41 -10.14 -10.95 5.33
N LEU A 42 -9.20 -10.09 4.97
CA LEU A 42 -9.43 -8.79 4.36
C LEU A 42 -9.05 -8.83 2.88
N HIS A 43 -9.83 -8.17 2.02
CA HIS A 43 -9.55 -8.04 0.58
C HIS A 43 -8.56 -6.90 0.27
N GLY A 44 -8.32 -6.01 1.23
CA GLY A 44 -7.39 -4.91 1.13
C GLY A 44 -6.93 -4.38 2.49
N LEU A 45 -5.96 -3.48 2.47
CA LEU A 45 -5.43 -2.76 3.64
C LEU A 45 -5.28 -1.29 3.30
N SER A 46 -5.55 -0.42 4.27
CA SER A 46 -5.24 1.01 4.25
C SER A 46 -4.76 1.40 5.64
N ALA A 47 -3.77 2.26 5.78
CA ALA A 47 -3.35 2.77 7.08
C ALA A 47 -4.39 3.73 7.69
N PHE A 48 -5.29 4.27 6.85
CA PHE A 48 -6.48 5.03 7.25
C PHE A 48 -7.74 4.15 7.42
N GLY A 49 -7.63 2.85 7.15
CA GLY A 49 -8.59 1.78 7.45
C GLY A 49 -9.81 1.68 6.54
N ASP A 50 -10.35 2.79 6.08
CA ASP A 50 -11.42 2.78 5.10
C ASP A 50 -10.84 2.48 3.70
N LEU A 51 -11.51 1.60 2.96
CA LEU A 51 -11.18 1.25 1.58
C LEU A 51 -12.25 1.83 0.66
N LYS A 52 -11.84 2.50 -0.41
CA LYS A 52 -12.80 2.99 -1.42
C LYS A 52 -13.56 1.84 -2.09
N TYR A 53 -12.86 0.75 -2.43
CA TYR A 53 -13.43 -0.37 -3.16
C TYR A 53 -13.95 -1.46 -2.21
N SER A 54 -15.24 -1.76 -2.33
CA SER A 54 -15.91 -2.81 -1.54
C SER A 54 -15.42 -4.22 -1.93
N PRO A 55 -15.57 -5.23 -1.04
CA PRO A 55 -15.30 -6.62 -1.40
C PRO A 55 -16.05 -7.02 -2.68
N GLY A 56 -15.36 -7.70 -3.60
CA GLY A 56 -15.95 -8.17 -4.86
C GLY A 56 -16.02 -7.14 -5.99
N PHE A 57 -15.44 -5.94 -5.82
CA PHE A 57 -15.24 -5.02 -6.94
C PHE A 57 -14.48 -5.71 -8.09
N THR A 58 -14.82 -5.38 -9.33
CA THR A 58 -14.31 -6.07 -10.52
C THR A 58 -13.12 -5.36 -11.17
N HIS A 59 -12.98 -4.05 -10.96
CA HIS A 59 -11.93 -3.21 -11.52
C HIS A 59 -11.86 -1.89 -10.73
N PHE A 60 -10.70 -1.24 -10.74
CA PHE A 60 -10.58 0.12 -10.22
C PHE A 60 -11.33 1.12 -11.14
N ASP A 61 -11.85 2.20 -10.57
CA ASP A 61 -12.68 3.19 -11.29
C ASP A 61 -11.93 3.86 -12.46
N TYR A 62 -10.60 3.94 -12.37
CA TYR A 62 -9.74 4.52 -13.39
C TYR A 62 -9.36 3.53 -14.52
N VAL A 63 -9.89 2.30 -14.48
CA VAL A 63 -9.67 1.28 -15.51
C VAL A 63 -10.84 1.28 -16.49
N ASN A 64 -10.53 1.32 -17.79
CA ASN A 64 -11.50 0.99 -18.83
C ASN A 64 -11.59 -0.54 -19.00
N PRO A 65 -12.67 -1.22 -18.57
CA PRO A 65 -12.80 -2.68 -18.71
C PRO A 65 -12.88 -3.11 -20.18
N ASP A 66 -13.36 -2.24 -21.06
CA ASP A 66 -13.53 -2.47 -22.50
C ASP A 66 -12.28 -2.08 -23.31
N ALA A 67 -11.14 -1.88 -22.65
CA ALA A 67 -9.91 -1.50 -23.33
C ALA A 67 -9.53 -2.53 -24.42
N PRO A 68 -9.32 -2.10 -25.68
CA PRO A 68 -9.01 -3.00 -26.78
C PRO A 68 -7.74 -3.80 -26.48
N LYS A 69 -7.74 -5.08 -26.87
CA LYS A 69 -6.62 -5.99 -26.66
C LYS A 69 -5.81 -6.14 -27.94
N GLY A 70 -4.49 -6.02 -27.82
CA GLY A 70 -3.53 -6.14 -28.94
C GLY A 70 -2.90 -4.81 -29.35
N GLY A 71 -2.09 -4.88 -30.41
CA GLY A 71 -1.28 -3.75 -30.89
C GLY A 71 0.11 -3.69 -30.26
N GLN A 72 0.87 -2.66 -30.63
CA GLN A 72 2.22 -2.38 -30.13
C GLN A 72 2.27 -0.99 -29.52
N MET A 73 2.76 -0.90 -28.29
CA MET A 73 3.04 0.36 -27.61
C MET A 73 4.55 0.63 -27.63
N ASN A 74 4.95 1.73 -28.27
CA ASN A 74 6.32 2.22 -28.25
C ASN A 74 6.35 3.50 -27.41
N PHE A 75 7.11 3.53 -26.33
CA PHE A 75 7.19 4.69 -25.44
C PHE A 75 8.56 4.78 -24.78
N ALA A 76 8.95 6.00 -24.39
CA ALA A 76 10.08 6.24 -23.52
C ALA A 76 9.57 6.37 -22.08
N PRO A 77 9.97 5.48 -21.16
CA PRO A 77 9.56 5.59 -19.77
C PRO A 77 10.05 6.90 -19.13
N PRO A 78 9.20 7.64 -18.40
CA PRO A 78 9.59 8.92 -17.78
C PRO A 78 10.33 8.74 -16.44
N ASN A 79 10.37 7.52 -15.91
CA ASN A 79 10.98 7.18 -14.63
C ASN A 79 11.65 5.79 -14.70
N SER A 80 12.60 5.58 -13.79
CA SER A 80 13.31 4.32 -13.60
C SER A 80 13.00 3.77 -12.21
N THR A 81 13.13 2.45 -12.05
CA THR A 81 12.93 1.75 -10.78
C THR A 81 14.20 0.98 -10.42
N PHE A 82 14.66 1.08 -9.17
CA PHE A 82 15.90 0.44 -8.68
C PHE A 82 17.13 0.78 -9.56
N ASN A 83 17.78 -0.22 -10.15
CA ASN A 83 19.00 -0.09 -10.97
C ASN A 83 18.71 0.09 -12.47
N GLN A 84 17.55 0.62 -12.83
CA GLN A 84 17.18 0.79 -14.24
C GLN A 84 17.81 2.03 -14.88
N SER A 85 18.14 1.91 -16.17
CA SER A 85 18.77 2.96 -16.97
C SER A 85 17.98 3.26 -18.24
N PHE A 86 17.90 4.53 -18.63
CA PHE A 86 17.29 4.95 -19.91
C PHE A 86 18.22 4.84 -21.11
N LEU A 87 19.50 4.55 -20.89
CA LEU A 87 20.52 4.57 -21.95
C LEU A 87 20.79 3.17 -22.50
N THR A 88 21.49 2.34 -21.73
CA THR A 88 21.89 0.98 -22.10
C THR A 88 21.73 0.05 -20.90
N PHE A 89 21.78 -1.26 -21.14
CA PHE A 89 21.66 -2.26 -20.08
C PHE A 89 22.76 -3.32 -20.21
N ASN A 90 23.12 -3.92 -19.08
CA ASN A 90 24.08 -5.03 -19.00
C ASN A 90 23.61 -6.18 -18.09
N THR A 91 22.40 -6.07 -17.54
CA THR A 91 21.72 -7.11 -16.77
C THR A 91 20.22 -7.07 -17.05
N LEU A 92 19.53 -8.19 -16.84
CA LEU A 92 18.06 -8.27 -16.87
C LEU A 92 17.46 -8.42 -15.46
N ASN A 93 18.30 -8.39 -14.42
CA ASN A 93 17.83 -8.42 -13.05
C ASN A 93 17.69 -6.99 -12.52
N SER A 94 16.45 -6.49 -12.43
CA SER A 94 16.15 -5.15 -11.91
C SER A 94 16.06 -5.06 -10.38
N LEU A 95 16.25 -6.17 -9.66
CA LEU A 95 15.99 -6.26 -8.22
C LEU A 95 17.28 -6.22 -7.37
N VAL A 96 18.43 -6.03 -8.01
CA VAL A 96 19.75 -5.93 -7.38
C VAL A 96 20.31 -4.52 -7.52
N LEU A 97 21.31 -4.16 -6.72
CA LEU A 97 21.96 -2.85 -6.82
C LEU A 97 22.91 -2.74 -8.01
N ARG A 98 23.60 -3.84 -8.37
CA ARG A 98 24.70 -3.80 -9.34
C ARG A 98 24.21 -4.01 -10.78
N GLY A 99 24.74 -3.20 -11.69
CA GLY A 99 24.47 -3.28 -13.11
C GLY A 99 23.26 -2.44 -13.52
N GLU A 100 23.09 -2.27 -14.82
CA GLU A 100 22.03 -1.44 -15.41
C GLU A 100 20.99 -2.35 -16.06
N SER A 101 19.76 -2.30 -15.55
CA SER A 101 18.63 -3.05 -16.09
C SER A 101 17.83 -2.21 -17.08
N PRO A 102 17.23 -2.79 -18.14
CA PRO A 102 16.36 -2.01 -19.01
C PRO A 102 15.10 -1.55 -18.25
N PRO A 103 14.52 -0.39 -18.61
CA PRO A 103 13.29 0.10 -18.00
C PRO A 103 12.15 -0.91 -18.16
N ARG A 104 11.18 -0.90 -17.22
CA ARG A 104 9.96 -1.71 -17.29
C ARG A 104 10.15 -3.21 -17.10
N THR A 105 11.36 -3.67 -16.75
CA THR A 105 11.61 -5.06 -16.36
C THR A 105 10.81 -5.47 -15.12
N GLU A 106 10.38 -4.52 -14.28
CA GLU A 106 9.47 -4.77 -13.16
C GLU A 106 8.12 -5.34 -13.59
N LEU A 107 7.69 -5.15 -14.84
CA LEU A 107 6.45 -5.73 -15.39
C LEU A 107 6.52 -7.26 -15.53
N CYS A 108 7.72 -7.84 -15.51
CA CYS A 108 7.92 -9.29 -15.51
C CYS A 108 7.74 -9.92 -14.12
N PHE A 109 7.56 -9.10 -13.08
CA PHE A 109 7.38 -9.53 -11.70
C PHE A 109 5.99 -9.13 -11.18
N ASP A 110 5.57 -9.79 -10.10
CA ASP A 110 4.25 -9.60 -9.51
C ASP A 110 4.35 -9.46 -7.97
N SER A 111 3.30 -8.96 -7.34
CA SER A 111 3.20 -8.61 -5.93
C SER A 111 2.00 -9.28 -5.28
N LEU A 112 2.07 -9.52 -3.96
CA LEU A 112 0.94 -10.10 -3.21
C LEU A 112 -0.31 -9.21 -3.26
N MET A 113 -0.12 -7.90 -3.22
CA MET A 113 -1.17 -6.89 -3.27
C MET A 113 -0.81 -5.78 -4.26
N ALA A 114 -1.82 -5.07 -4.77
CA ALA A 114 -1.69 -3.95 -5.69
C ALA A 114 -2.15 -2.65 -5.03
N SER A 115 -1.37 -1.58 -5.14
CA SER A 115 -1.78 -0.24 -4.71
C SER A 115 -2.83 0.34 -5.66
N ALA A 116 -3.86 0.97 -5.09
CA ALA A 116 -4.80 1.78 -5.86
C ALA A 116 -4.20 3.17 -6.12
N LEU A 117 -4.29 3.67 -7.36
CA LEU A 117 -3.71 4.96 -7.75
C LEU A 117 -4.54 6.18 -7.31
N ASP A 118 -5.79 5.95 -6.95
CA ASP A 118 -6.76 6.95 -6.52
C ASP A 118 -7.03 6.91 -5.01
N GLU A 119 -6.19 6.20 -4.26
CA GLU A 119 -6.18 6.16 -2.81
C GLU A 119 -4.74 6.38 -2.29
N PRO A 120 -4.54 7.09 -1.17
CA PRO A 120 -3.21 7.50 -0.72
C PRO A 120 -2.32 6.34 -0.23
N ASP A 121 -2.91 5.30 0.36
CA ASP A 121 -2.15 4.17 0.94
C ASP A 121 -2.81 2.80 0.78
N ALA A 122 -3.90 2.72 0.03
CA ALA A 122 -4.70 1.50 -0.03
C ALA A 122 -4.08 0.47 -0.97
N VAL A 123 -4.04 -0.77 -0.53
CA VAL A 123 -3.62 -1.94 -1.30
C VAL A 123 -4.71 -3.01 -1.31
N TYR A 124 -4.89 -3.68 -2.44
CA TYR A 124 -5.92 -4.71 -2.67
C TYR A 124 -5.29 -6.02 -3.12
N GLY A 125 -5.96 -7.15 -2.85
CA GLY A 125 -5.45 -8.49 -3.15
C GLY A 125 -5.14 -8.71 -4.64
N ARG A 126 -3.87 -9.03 -4.96
CA ARG A 126 -3.37 -9.37 -6.31
C ARG A 126 -3.06 -10.86 -6.38
N LEU A 127 -1.80 -11.29 -6.20
CA LEU A 127 -1.48 -12.72 -6.08
C LEU A 127 -2.09 -13.34 -4.82
N ALA A 128 -2.21 -12.56 -3.74
CA ALA A 128 -2.98 -12.94 -2.56
C ALA A 128 -4.46 -12.60 -2.77
N GLU A 129 -5.36 -13.54 -2.47
CA GLU A 129 -6.80 -13.28 -2.42
C GLU A 129 -7.18 -12.45 -1.20
N SER A 130 -6.45 -12.61 -0.10
CA SER A 130 -6.73 -11.96 1.17
C SER A 130 -5.50 -11.88 2.06
N VAL A 131 -5.58 -10.98 3.03
CA VAL A 131 -4.62 -10.83 4.11
C VAL A 131 -5.34 -10.85 5.45
N THR A 132 -4.76 -11.53 6.43
CA THR A 132 -5.28 -11.58 7.81
C THR A 132 -4.21 -11.05 8.76
N LEU A 133 -4.55 -10.04 9.54
CA LEU A 133 -3.68 -9.49 10.58
C LEU A 133 -3.75 -10.36 11.83
N SER A 134 -2.61 -10.58 12.48
CA SER A 134 -2.54 -11.21 13.79
C SER A 134 -3.21 -10.34 14.87
N PRO A 135 -3.63 -10.91 16.01
CA PRO A 135 -4.26 -10.15 17.09
C PRO A 135 -3.42 -8.97 17.61
N ASP A 136 -2.10 -9.12 17.60
CA ASP A 136 -1.12 -8.10 18.01
C ASP A 136 -0.66 -7.17 16.87
N ARG A 137 -1.21 -7.35 15.66
CA ARG A 137 -0.91 -6.58 14.44
C ARG A 137 0.54 -6.64 13.94
N ASN A 138 1.38 -7.52 14.50
CA ASN A 138 2.77 -7.70 14.06
C ASN A 138 2.96 -8.80 13.01
N GLY A 139 1.88 -9.46 12.60
CA GLY A 139 1.91 -10.55 11.63
C GLY A 139 0.84 -10.37 10.56
N PHE A 140 1.23 -10.67 9.32
CA PHE A 140 0.34 -10.68 8.17
C PHE A 140 0.34 -12.07 7.55
N ARG A 141 -0.83 -12.71 7.50
CA ARG A 141 -1.02 -13.99 6.82
C ARG A 141 -1.69 -13.77 5.48
N PHE A 142 -0.96 -14.02 4.40
CA PHE A 142 -1.51 -13.94 3.04
C PHE A 142 -2.06 -15.30 2.62
N SER A 143 -3.27 -15.30 2.04
CA SER A 143 -3.82 -16.48 1.37
C SER A 143 -3.61 -16.30 -0.13
N LEU A 144 -2.83 -17.20 -0.76
CA LEU A 144 -2.54 -17.13 -2.19
C LEU A 144 -3.74 -17.56 -3.02
N ARG A 145 -3.89 -16.95 -4.20
CA ARG A 145 -4.86 -17.37 -5.21
C ARG A 145 -4.45 -18.73 -5.80
N PRO A 146 -5.32 -19.75 -5.82
CA PRO A 146 -4.97 -21.08 -6.36
C PRO A 146 -4.68 -21.07 -7.87
N GLN A 147 -5.10 -20.04 -8.58
CA GLN A 147 -4.82 -19.81 -10.00
C GLN A 147 -3.48 -19.11 -10.28
N ALA A 148 -2.75 -18.64 -9.26
CA ALA A 148 -1.47 -17.96 -9.47
C ALA A 148 -0.45 -18.91 -10.09
N ARG A 149 0.12 -18.54 -11.23
CA ARG A 149 1.09 -19.33 -12.00
C ARG A 149 2.24 -18.44 -12.47
N PHE A 150 3.42 -19.02 -12.56
CA PHE A 150 4.50 -18.45 -13.34
C PHE A 150 4.20 -18.56 -14.84
N HIS A 151 4.95 -17.83 -15.65
CA HIS A 151 4.76 -17.81 -17.11
C HIS A 151 5.01 -19.17 -17.78
N ASP A 152 5.72 -20.08 -17.12
CA ASP A 152 5.95 -21.47 -17.56
C ASP A 152 4.79 -22.42 -17.17
N GLY A 153 3.78 -21.92 -16.46
CA GLY A 153 2.62 -22.68 -16.01
C GLY A 153 2.78 -23.38 -14.66
N SER A 154 3.92 -23.27 -13.98
CA SER A 154 4.10 -23.81 -12.63
C SER A 154 3.31 -23.02 -11.57
N PRO A 155 2.76 -23.67 -10.52
CA PRO A 155 2.06 -23.00 -9.44
C PRO A 155 2.97 -22.11 -8.60
N LEU A 156 2.49 -20.89 -8.29
CA LEU A 156 3.11 -20.06 -7.26
C LEU A 156 2.75 -20.62 -5.87
N THR A 157 3.74 -20.92 -5.05
CA THR A 157 3.55 -21.44 -3.69
C THR A 157 3.96 -20.45 -2.61
N ALA A 158 3.66 -20.77 -1.35
CA ALA A 158 4.13 -20.00 -0.21
C ALA A 158 5.66 -20.10 -0.04
N GLU A 159 6.30 -21.21 -0.47
CA GLU A 159 7.75 -21.33 -0.45
C GLU A 159 8.41 -20.34 -1.41
N ASP A 160 7.83 -20.10 -2.59
CA ASP A 160 8.36 -19.12 -3.56
C ASP A 160 8.35 -17.70 -3.00
N VAL A 161 7.25 -17.33 -2.32
CA VAL A 161 7.13 -16.03 -1.65
C VAL A 161 8.16 -15.90 -0.52
N ALA A 162 8.30 -16.93 0.31
CA ALA A 162 9.29 -16.93 1.38
C ALA A 162 10.73 -16.91 0.85
N PHE A 163 11.00 -17.60 -0.26
CA PHE A 163 12.27 -17.58 -0.95
C PHE A 163 12.59 -16.18 -1.49
N ALA A 164 11.66 -15.56 -2.20
CA ALA A 164 11.84 -14.21 -2.75
C ALA A 164 12.15 -13.18 -1.64
N LEU A 165 11.38 -13.20 -0.55
CA LEU A 165 11.62 -12.30 0.58
C LEU A 165 13.02 -12.49 1.20
N LYS A 166 13.44 -13.74 1.41
CA LYS A 166 14.79 -14.04 1.93
C LYS A 166 15.87 -13.59 0.96
N LEU A 167 15.67 -13.81 -0.33
CA LEU A 167 16.61 -13.40 -1.37
C LEU A 167 16.76 -11.87 -1.42
N TYR A 168 15.68 -11.11 -1.25
CA TYR A 168 15.74 -9.65 -1.21
C TYR A 168 16.48 -9.14 0.03
N LYS A 169 16.27 -9.74 1.20
CA LYS A 169 17.01 -9.39 2.42
C LYS A 169 18.52 -9.61 2.29
N ASP A 170 18.93 -10.70 1.64
CA ASP A 170 20.34 -11.07 1.50
C ASP A 170 21.04 -10.36 0.33
N LYS A 171 20.39 -10.27 -0.84
CA LYS A 171 21.03 -9.88 -2.11
C LYS A 171 20.27 -8.82 -2.89
N GLY A 172 19.17 -8.32 -2.37
CA GLY A 172 18.32 -7.34 -3.04
C GLY A 172 18.95 -5.95 -3.12
N HIS A 173 18.33 -5.09 -3.91
CA HIS A 173 18.57 -3.66 -3.88
C HIS A 173 18.39 -3.12 -2.43
N PRO A 174 19.16 -2.11 -1.96
CA PRO A 174 19.04 -1.57 -0.60
C PRO A 174 17.63 -1.13 -0.18
N ASN A 175 16.78 -0.75 -1.12
CA ASN A 175 15.37 -0.40 -0.86
C ASN A 175 14.49 -1.63 -0.60
N LEU A 176 14.91 -2.81 -1.03
CA LEU A 176 14.21 -4.09 -0.84
C LEU A 176 14.77 -4.88 0.35
N SER A 177 16.04 -4.67 0.71
CA SER A 177 16.70 -5.40 1.80
C SER A 177 16.33 -4.88 3.20
N GLN A 178 15.52 -3.82 3.29
CA GLN A 178 15.07 -3.20 4.55
C GLN A 178 13.91 -3.93 5.23
N VAL A 179 13.36 -4.96 4.59
CA VAL A 179 12.22 -5.76 5.10
C VAL A 179 12.66 -6.73 6.17
#